data_AF-A0A1S2LJU5-F1
#
_entry.id   AF-A0A1S2LJU5-F1
#
_cell.length_a   1.000
_cell.length_b   1.000
_cell.length_c   1.000
_cell.angle_alpha   90.00
_cell.angle_beta   90.00
_cell.angle_gamma   90.00
#
_symmetry.space_group_name_H-M   'P 1'
#
loop_
_entity.id
_entity.type
_entity.pdbx_description
1 polymer ?
#
loop_
_entity_poly.entity_id
_entity_poly.type
_entity_poly.pdbx_seq_one_letter_code
_entity_poly.pdbx_strand_id
1 'polypeptide(L)'
;MKEKTLKPFNSINFGRILNAIHSYKKELNGFSKRLFEIMSTKVFNLGKDVELDGMEMEMIVEALVKRGDFLEGKGNSLEAEIFFKLAEQVTLIRVNFQRKNGPKIEKTASAPTLTAIAFKAV
;
A
#
# COMPACT_ATOMS: atom_id res chain seq x y z
N MET A 1 -14.90 7.12 -4.09
CA MET A 1 -14.50 7.49 -5.47
C MET A 1 -13.17 6.81 -5.71
N LYS A 2 -13.03 6.02 -6.78
CA LYS A 2 -11.77 5.31 -7.05
C LYS A 2 -10.78 6.34 -7.62
N GLU A 3 -9.59 6.44 -7.04
CA GLU A 3 -8.58 7.43 -7.41
C GLU A 3 -7.48 6.75 -8.23
N LYS A 4 -7.09 7.39 -9.34
CA LYS A 4 -6.01 6.92 -10.21
C LYS A 4 -4.66 7.13 -9.51
N THR A 5 -4.23 6.10 -8.79
CA THR A 5 -3.20 6.18 -7.77
C THR A 5 -1.80 6.46 -8.35
N LEU A 6 -1.51 5.96 -9.54
CA LEU A 6 -0.18 6.07 -10.15
C LEU A 6 -0.08 7.16 -11.23
N LYS A 7 -1.17 7.88 -11.49
CA LYS A 7 -1.23 8.98 -12.47
C LYS A 7 -0.23 10.12 -12.20
N PRO A 8 0.04 10.51 -10.94
CA PRO A 8 0.98 11.60 -10.65
C PRO A 8 2.44 11.31 -11.02
N PHE A 9 2.82 10.05 -11.22
CA PHE A 9 4.21 9.69 -11.51
C PHE A 9 4.56 9.91 -12.99
N ASN A 10 5.72 10.51 -13.26
CA ASN A 10 6.26 10.60 -14.62
C ASN A 10 6.61 9.20 -15.17
N SER A 11 6.89 9.09 -16.48
CA SER A 11 7.16 7.79 -17.13
C SER A 11 8.36 7.05 -16.55
N ILE A 12 9.42 7.77 -16.19
CA ILE A 12 10.64 7.21 -15.61
C ILE A 12 10.35 6.59 -14.24
N ASN A 13 9.71 7.35 -13.36
CA ASN A 13 9.35 6.91 -12.01
C ASN A 13 8.34 5.76 -12.06
N PHE A 14 7.39 5.81 -12.99
CA PHE A 14 6.48 4.69 -13.21
C PHE A 14 7.23 3.42 -13.66
N GLY A 15 8.20 3.54 -14.58
CA GLY A 15 9.07 2.42 -14.95
C GLY A 15 9.85 1.83 -13.78
N ARG A 16 10.35 2.69 -12.87
CA ARG A 16 11.00 2.24 -11.62
C ARG A 16 10.05 1.49 -10.70
N ILE A 17 8.81 1.97 -10.55
CA ILE A 17 7.76 1.27 -9.78
C ILE A 17 7.50 -0.13 -10.38
N LEU A 18 7.33 -0.22 -11.71
CA LEU A 18 7.14 -1.50 -12.39
C LEU A 18 8.33 -2.46 -12.17
N ASN A 19 9.55 -1.95 -12.22
CA ASN A 19 10.76 -2.75 -11.97
C ASN A 19 10.82 -3.27 -10.54
N ALA A 20 10.47 -2.44 -9.55
CA ALA A 20 10.40 -2.86 -8.15
C ALA A 20 9.35 -3.97 -7.94
N ILE A 21 8.14 -3.77 -8.48
CA ILE A 21 7.06 -4.78 -8.44
C ILE A 21 7.52 -6.09 -9.08
N HIS A 22 8.13 -6.03 -10.27
CA HIS A 22 8.60 -7.21 -10.98
C HIS A 22 9.70 -7.95 -10.21
N SER A 23 10.64 -7.23 -9.58
CA SER A 23 11.70 -7.81 -8.77
C SER A 23 11.12 -8.51 -7.54
N TYR A 24 10.31 -7.79 -6.76
CA TYR A 24 9.76 -8.29 -5.50
C TYR A 24 8.86 -9.52 -5.70
N LYS A 25 8.08 -9.56 -6.80
CA LYS A 25 7.29 -10.74 -7.19
C LYS A 25 8.11 -12.03 -7.26
N LYS A 26 9.38 -11.96 -7.67
CA LYS A 26 10.25 -13.14 -7.79
C LYS A 26 10.70 -13.69 -6.44
N GLU A 27 10.72 -12.84 -5.41
CA GLU A 27 11.16 -13.18 -4.05
C GLU A 27 10.02 -13.77 -3.22
N LEU A 28 8.77 -13.49 -3.59
CA LEU A 28 7.59 -14.01 -2.90
C LEU A 28 7.31 -15.48 -3.25
N ASN A 29 6.74 -16.20 -2.28
CA ASN A 29 6.28 -17.57 -2.42
C ASN A 29 4.87 -17.77 -1.84
N GLY A 30 4.27 -18.93 -2.11
CA GLY A 30 2.98 -19.34 -1.56
C GLY A 30 1.83 -18.36 -1.78
N PHE A 31 1.04 -18.13 -0.73
CA PHE A 31 -0.16 -17.31 -0.78
C PHE A 31 0.14 -15.81 -1.01
N SER A 32 1.19 -15.28 -0.38
CA SER A 32 1.59 -13.88 -0.53
C SER A 32 1.95 -13.55 -1.98
N LYS A 33 2.62 -14.48 -2.68
CA LYS A 33 2.89 -14.34 -4.12
C LYS A 33 1.60 -14.20 -4.92
N ARG A 34 0.60 -15.04 -4.64
CA ARG A 34 -0.67 -15.03 -5.38
C ARG A 34 -1.43 -13.71 -5.21
N LEU A 35 -1.48 -13.17 -4.00
CA LEU A 35 -2.09 -11.86 -3.74
C LEU A 35 -1.34 -10.75 -4.48
N PHE A 36 -0.02 -10.76 -4.40
CA PHE A 36 0.83 -9.79 -5.09
C PHE A 36 0.71 -9.90 -6.62
N GLU A 37 0.51 -11.10 -7.16
CA GLU A 37 0.30 -11.34 -8.58
C GLU A 37 -0.98 -10.69 -9.11
N ILE A 38 -2.06 -10.71 -8.32
CA ILE A 38 -3.32 -10.05 -8.69
C ILE A 38 -3.11 -8.54 -8.79
N MET A 39 -2.51 -7.94 -7.77
CA MET A 39 -2.19 -6.51 -7.74
C MET A 39 -1.24 -6.11 -8.88
N SER A 40 -0.14 -6.85 -9.06
CA SER A 40 0.85 -6.52 -10.10
C SER A 40 0.26 -6.64 -11.50
N THR A 41 -0.56 -7.66 -11.78
CA THR A 41 -1.25 -7.81 -13.06
C THR A 41 -2.14 -6.60 -13.36
N LYS A 42 -2.87 -6.12 -12.36
CA LYS A 42 -3.72 -4.93 -12.47
C LYS A 42 -2.90 -3.68 -12.80
N VAL A 43 -1.75 -3.49 -12.15
CA VAL A 43 -0.83 -2.37 -12.43
C VAL A 43 -0.23 -2.47 -13.84
N PHE A 44 0.18 -3.65 -14.28
CA PHE A 44 0.75 -3.84 -15.62
C PHE A 44 -0.28 -3.62 -16.74
N ASN A 45 -1.53 -4.04 -16.53
CA ASN A 45 -2.59 -3.93 -17.54
C ASN A 45 -3.17 -2.51 -17.64
N LEU A 46 -3.37 -1.84 -16.50
CA LEU A 46 -4.02 -0.52 -16.45
C LEU A 46 -3.01 0.64 -16.43
N GLY A 47 -1.72 0.34 -16.25
CA GLY A 47 -0.66 1.33 -16.27
C GLY A 47 -0.84 2.40 -15.20
N LYS A 48 -0.68 3.67 -15.59
CA LYS A 48 -0.82 4.82 -14.70
C LYS A 48 -2.28 5.15 -14.33
N ASP A 49 -3.24 4.65 -15.11
CA ASP A 49 -4.66 4.86 -14.86
C ASP A 49 -5.23 3.86 -13.84
N VAL A 50 -4.38 2.99 -13.28
CA VAL A 50 -4.76 2.01 -12.28
C VAL A 50 -5.34 2.68 -11.02
N GLU A 51 -6.43 2.10 -10.54
CA GLU A 51 -7.05 2.45 -9.27
C GLU A 51 -6.66 1.40 -8.22
N LEU A 52 -5.90 1.80 -7.21
CA LEU A 52 -5.44 0.90 -6.16
C LEU A 52 -6.19 1.13 -4.86
N ASP A 53 -6.41 0.07 -4.10
CA ASP A 53 -6.82 0.19 -2.70
C ASP A 53 -5.61 0.42 -1.77
N GLY A 54 -5.89 0.66 -0.49
CA GLY A 54 -4.83 0.94 0.48
C GLY A 54 -3.84 -0.22 0.68
N MET A 55 -4.28 -1.47 0.54
CA MET A 55 -3.43 -2.64 0.69
C MET A 55 -2.56 -2.85 -0.55
N GLU A 56 -3.13 -2.66 -1.75
CA GLU A 56 -2.39 -2.68 -3.01
C GLU A 56 -1.30 -1.60 -3.05
N MET A 57 -1.58 -0.40 -2.52
CA MET A 57 -0.56 0.64 -2.36
C MET A 57 0.55 0.23 -1.38
N GLU A 58 0.20 -0.41 -0.26
CA GLU A 58 1.18 -0.90 0.71
C GLU A 58 2.13 -1.94 0.09
N MET A 59 1.58 -2.87 -0.69
CA MET A 59 2.38 -3.86 -1.41
C MET A 59 3.37 -3.20 -2.40
N ILE A 60 3.01 -2.07 -3.02
CA ILE A 60 3.94 -1.30 -3.86
C ILE A 60 5.04 -0.64 -3.01
N VAL A 61 4.69 -0.07 -1.86
CA VAL A 61 5.65 0.51 -0.91
C VAL A 61 6.67 -0.54 -0.47
N GLU A 62 6.22 -1.73 -0.07
CA GLU A 62 7.11 -2.85 0.28
C GLU A 62 8.07 -3.21 -0.87
N ALA A 63 7.55 -3.32 -2.09
CA ALA A 63 8.37 -3.64 -3.26
C ALA A 63 9.45 -2.57 -3.52
N LEU A 64 9.10 -1.30 -3.38
CA LEU A 64 10.01 -0.17 -3.54
C LEU A 64 11.10 -0.17 -2.46
N VAL A 65 10.72 -0.33 -1.19
CA VAL A 65 11.67 -0.40 -0.06
C VAL A 65 12.63 -1.56 -0.25
N LYS A 66 12.12 -2.77 -0.56
CA LYS A 66 12.98 -3.93 -0.83
C LYS A 66 13.97 -3.71 -1.96
N ARG A 67 13.56 -3.00 -3.00
CA ARG A 67 14.46 -2.64 -4.09
C ARG A 67 15.52 -1.63 -3.66
N GLY A 68 15.14 -0.65 -2.83
CA GLY A 68 16.07 0.29 -2.20
C GLY A 68 17.11 -0.43 -1.34
N ASP A 69 16.67 -1.27 -0.40
CA ASP A 69 17.53 -2.07 0.48
C ASP A 69 18.53 -2.92 -0.32
N PHE A 70 18.05 -3.57 -1.38
CA PHE A 70 18.92 -4.37 -2.27
C PHE A 70 20.01 -3.51 -2.93
N LEU A 71 19.67 -2.32 -3.43
CA LEU A 71 20.61 -1.43 -4.09
C LEU A 71 21.62 -0.82 -3.11
N GLU A 72 21.16 -0.46 -1.92
CA GLU A 72 22.01 0.03 -0.84
C GLU A 72 23.02 -1.05 -0.43
N GLY A 73 22.58 -2.30 -0.26
CA GLY A 73 23.47 -3.45 0.01
C GLY A 73 24.47 -3.75 -1.12
N LYS A 74 24.27 -3.20 -2.33
CA LYS A 74 25.22 -3.25 -3.45
C LYS A 74 26.11 -2.01 -3.55
N GLY A 75 26.01 -1.06 -2.61
CA GLY A 75 26.75 0.20 -2.62
C GLY A 75 26.20 1.25 -3.58
N ASN A 76 24.99 1.05 -4.14
CA ASN A 76 24.35 2.01 -5.03
C ASN A 76 23.36 2.90 -4.27
N SER A 77 23.88 3.68 -3.31
CA SER A 77 23.07 4.50 -2.40
C SER A 77 22.24 5.57 -3.11
N LEU A 78 22.76 6.17 -4.19
CA LEU A 78 22.02 7.19 -4.95
C LEU A 78 20.78 6.59 -5.64
N GLU A 79 20.90 5.43 -6.29
CA GLU A 79 19.73 4.80 -6.90
C GLU A 79 18.78 4.26 -5.82
N ALA A 80 19.30 3.74 -4.69
CA ALA A 80 18.47 3.30 -3.56
C ALA A 80 17.60 4.44 -3.01
N GLU A 81 18.17 5.65 -2.84
CA GLU A 81 17.45 6.84 -2.38
C GLU A 81 16.25 7.18 -3.28
N ILE A 82 16.36 6.96 -4.59
CA ILE A 82 15.25 7.16 -5.52
C ILE A 82 14.09 6.21 -5.20
N PHE A 83 14.37 4.95 -4.92
CA PHE A 83 13.32 3.98 -4.57
C PHE A 83 12.65 4.33 -3.23
N PHE A 84 13.43 4.78 -2.23
CA PHE A 84 12.87 5.23 -0.95
C PHE A 84 11.98 6.47 -1.11
N LYS A 85 12.38 7.46 -1.93
CA LYS A 85 11.55 8.63 -2.23
C LYS A 85 10.26 8.25 -2.96
N LEU A 86 10.31 7.27 -3.85
CA LEU A 86 9.09 6.75 -4.50
C LEU A 86 8.17 6.06 -3.48
N ALA A 87 8.73 5.28 -2.55
CA ALA A 87 7.98 4.63 -1.49
C ALA A 87 7.26 5.65 -0.58
N GLU A 88 7.95 6.74 -0.22
CA GLU A 88 7.36 7.86 0.51
C GLU A 88 6.20 8.50 -0.26
N GLN A 89 6.38 8.78 -1.56
CA GLN A 89 5.32 9.36 -2.39
C GLN A 89 4.08 8.46 -2.45
N VAL A 90 4.25 7.15 -2.66
CA VAL A 90 3.13 6.20 -2.67
C VAL A 90 2.46 6.14 -1.29
N THR A 91 3.24 6.20 -0.21
CA THR A 91 2.72 6.26 1.17
C THR A 91 1.86 7.51 1.39
N LEU A 92 2.29 8.67 0.93
CA LEU A 92 1.51 9.91 1.04
C LEU A 92 0.18 9.81 0.27
N ILE A 93 0.20 9.22 -0.92
CA ILE A 93 -1.03 8.94 -1.68
C ILE A 93 -1.95 8.00 -0.89
N ARG A 94 -1.40 6.92 -0.30
CA ARG A 94 -2.14 5.96 0.54
C ARG A 94 -2.78 6.63 1.74
N VAL A 95 -2.03 7.47 2.47
CA VAL A 95 -2.52 8.21 3.63
C VAL A 95 -3.66 9.15 3.23
N ASN A 96 -3.51 9.87 2.11
CA ASN A 96 -4.57 10.74 1.61
C ASN A 96 -5.83 9.95 1.20
N PHE A 97 -5.65 8.81 0.53
CA PHE A 97 -6.74 7.91 0.18
C PHE A 97 -7.46 7.39 1.44
N GLN A 98 -6.73 6.96 2.46
CA GLN A 98 -7.29 6.47 3.73
C GLN A 98 -7.96 7.59 4.52
N ARG A 99 -7.41 8.81 4.53
CA ARG A 99 -8.05 9.97 5.17
C ARG A 99 -9.39 10.31 4.51
N LYS A 100 -9.49 10.15 3.19
CA LYS A 100 -10.70 10.45 2.41
C LYS A 100 -11.74 9.35 2.47
N ASN A 101 -11.32 8.08 2.42
CA ASN A 101 -12.21 6.93 2.23
C ASN A 101 -12.24 5.96 3.41
N GLY A 102 -11.35 6.12 4.39
CA GLY A 102 -11.28 5.25 5.56
C GLY A 102 -12.47 5.44 6.50
N PRO A 103 -12.67 4.51 7.44
CA PRO A 103 -13.74 4.61 8.43
C PRO A 103 -13.60 5.93 9.21
N LYS A 104 -14.61 6.79 9.12
CA LYS A 104 -14.69 7.95 9.97
C LYS A 104 -15.18 7.46 11.32
N ILE A 105 -14.27 7.29 12.26
CA ILE A 105 -14.64 7.09 13.66
C ILE A 105 -15.21 8.43 14.11
N GLU A 106 -16.52 8.61 13.97
CA GLU A 106 -17.22 9.57 14.79
C GLU A 106 -16.91 9.16 16.24
N LYS A 107 -16.45 10.10 17.06
CA LYS A 107 -16.30 9.85 18.50
C LYS A 107 -17.70 9.63 19.06
N THR A 108 -18.25 8.44 18.89
CA THR A 108 -19.44 8.01 19.60
C THR A 108 -19.01 8.00 21.06
N ALA A 109 -19.62 8.89 21.86
CA ALA A 109 -19.47 8.86 23.30
C ALA A 109 -19.64 7.41 23.73
N SER A 110 -18.62 6.88 24.43
CA SER A 110 -18.60 5.51 24.94
C SER A 110 -19.98 5.19 25.53
N ALA A 111 -20.70 4.25 24.91
CA ALA A 111 -21.97 3.80 25.45
C ALA A 111 -21.71 3.33 26.90
N PRO A 112 -22.41 3.89 27.92
CA PRO A 112 -22.25 3.40 29.27
C PRO A 112 -22.68 1.92 29.28
N THR A 113 -21.77 1.05 29.70
CA THR A 113 -22.01 -0.38 29.90
C THR A 113 -23.29 -0.56 30.69
N LEU A 114 -24.32 -1.17 30.09
CA LEU A 114 -25.54 -1.52 30.80
C LEU A 114 -25.20 -2.59 31.83
N THR A 115 -25.13 -2.19 33.10
CA THR A 115 -25.11 -3.10 34.26
C THR A 115 -26.32 -4.01 34.17
N ALA A 116 -26.10 -5.31 33.99
CA ALA A 116 -27.16 -6.31 34.02
C ALA A 116 -27.79 -6.32 35.43
N ILE A 117 -29.01 -5.82 35.54
CA ILE A 117 -29.82 -5.90 36.75
C ILE A 117 -30.63 -7.21 36.72
N ALA A 118 -30.49 -7.94 37.83
CA ALA A 118 -31.42 -8.90 38.45
C ALA A 118 -31.57 -10.34 37.88
N PHE A 119 -31.38 -11.29 38.80
CA PHE A 119 -32.44 -12.26 39.11
C PHE A 119 -32.62 -12.37 40.63
N LYS A 120 -33.78 -11.90 41.12
CA LYS A 120 -34.39 -12.37 42.37
C LYS A 120 -35.30 -13.53 41.96
N ALA A 121 -35.13 -14.70 42.57
CA ALA A 121 -36.16 -15.74 42.57
C ALA A 121 -36.17 -16.39 43.96
N VAL A 122 -37.28 -16.10 44.65
CA VAL A 122 -37.99 -16.79 45.75
C VAL A 122 -37.17 -17.60 46.75
#